data_AF-A0A517L4D2-F1
#
_entry.id   AF-A0A517L4D2-F1
#
_cell.length_a   1.000
_cell.length_b   1.000
_cell.length_c   1.000
_cell.angle_alpha   90.00
_cell.angle_beta   90.00
_cell.angle_gamma   90.00
#
_symmetry.space_group_name_H-M   'P 1'
#
loop_
_entity.id
_entity.type
_entity.pdbx_description
1 polymer ?
#
loop_
_entity_poly.entity_id
_entity_poly.type
_entity_poly.pdbx_seq_one_letter_code
_entity_poly.pdbx_strand_id
1 'polypeptide(L)'
;MAPTRKRGTYVSALIFTIIPFCPSVLWSQLIAYYSTWRYCGLVCGIWAAIGTLLVAFFYFPPPRINSTGMSNKEILGQIDWLGGLLSIAGMVLFVAALQWGGYMAFNVYGHDPIGVGLRGLPVAFAIMFGACIVLILLSITRGKIRILMLGSTITMTAGLGIGGILVPASIITTIVCPDDLIATVSALTLAVRVVGGSIGYAIYFNVFFNKVVPILGEKVSTTMIQAGLDNPADIGAVIKLTGESLIEEIGRIPAVREKGPVVLQNIILAGQIAYSDAYKYIYFVSIAFGVISIVAAGFLGDIDKFMDDHVAVVIH
;
A
#
# COMPACT_ATOMS: atom_id res chain seq x y z
N MET A 1 -23.00 -1.93 20.33
CA MET A 1 -22.28 -2.18 19.05
C MET A 1 -23.28 -2.36 17.92
N ALA A 2 -22.90 -2.18 16.65
CA ALA A 2 -23.82 -2.40 15.51
C ALA A 2 -24.09 -3.90 15.27
N PRO A 3 -25.30 -4.29 14.80
CA PRO A 3 -25.62 -5.69 14.45
C PRO A 3 -24.62 -6.26 13.43
N THR A 4 -24.18 -7.51 13.61
CA THR A 4 -23.20 -8.22 12.78
C THR A 4 -23.46 -8.04 11.28
N ARG A 5 -24.71 -8.20 10.83
CA ARG A 5 -25.14 -7.98 9.44
C ARG A 5 -24.89 -6.57 8.87
N LYS A 6 -24.99 -5.52 9.69
CA LYS A 6 -24.81 -4.12 9.25
C LYS A 6 -23.40 -3.59 9.49
N ARG A 7 -22.52 -4.37 10.16
CA ARG A 7 -21.15 -3.95 10.49
C ARG A 7 -20.39 -3.47 9.25
N GLY A 8 -20.52 -4.12 8.09
CA GLY A 8 -19.89 -3.67 6.83
C GLY A 8 -20.25 -2.24 6.46
N THR A 9 -21.53 -1.87 6.48
CA THR A 9 -22.00 -0.50 6.19
C THR A 9 -21.52 0.53 7.22
N TYR A 10 -21.60 0.22 8.51
CA TYR A 10 -21.13 1.14 9.56
C TYR A 10 -19.62 1.36 9.48
N VAL A 11 -18.85 0.30 9.21
CA VAL A 11 -17.40 0.43 9.04
C VAL A 11 -17.06 1.17 7.75
N SER A 12 -17.83 1.01 6.67
CA SER A 12 -17.67 1.85 5.46
C SER A 12 -17.92 3.33 5.76
N ALA A 13 -18.96 3.66 6.54
CA ALA A 13 -19.20 5.04 6.98
C ALA A 13 -18.03 5.59 7.82
N LEU A 14 -17.43 4.75 8.68
CA LEU A 14 -16.24 5.13 9.44
C LEU A 14 -15.03 5.37 8.52
N ILE A 15 -14.83 4.56 7.47
CA ILE A 15 -13.72 4.73 6.51
C ILE A 15 -13.83 6.06 5.76
N PHE A 16 -15.03 6.58 5.50
CA PHE A 16 -15.20 7.90 4.89
C PHE A 16 -14.60 9.03 5.74
N THR A 17 -14.43 8.84 7.05
CA THR A 17 -13.74 9.84 7.90
C THR A 17 -12.24 9.96 7.59
N ILE A 18 -11.68 9.04 6.79
CA ILE A 18 -10.27 9.03 6.36
C ILE A 18 -10.03 9.97 5.17
N ILE A 19 -11.06 10.52 4.52
CA ILE A 19 -10.94 11.46 3.38
C ILE A 19 -9.88 12.55 3.58
N PRO A 20 -9.78 13.24 4.75
CA PRO A 20 -8.77 14.27 4.96
C PRO A 20 -7.32 13.75 4.87
N PHE A 21 -7.12 12.45 5.10
CA PHE A 21 -5.83 11.78 5.02
C PHE A 21 -5.53 11.17 3.65
N CYS A 22 -6.50 11.09 2.72
CA CYS A 22 -6.25 10.68 1.34
C CYS A 22 -5.16 11.52 0.64
N PRO A 23 -5.10 12.86 0.80
CA PRO A 23 -3.99 13.66 0.28
C PRO A 23 -2.66 13.48 1.01
N SER A 24 -2.50 12.55 1.97
CA SER A 24 -1.28 12.37 2.80
C SER A 24 0.05 12.51 2.05
N VAL A 25 0.16 11.92 0.86
CA VAL A 25 1.37 12.04 0.00
C VAL A 25 1.66 13.50 -0.35
N LEU A 26 0.65 14.28 -0.74
CA LEU A 26 0.79 15.70 -1.06
C LEU A 26 1.30 16.52 0.15
N TRP A 27 0.71 16.35 1.33
CA TRP A 27 1.19 17.04 2.55
C TRP A 27 2.62 16.63 2.88
N SER A 28 2.95 15.34 2.75
CA SER A 28 4.30 14.85 3.04
C SER A 28 5.36 15.44 2.10
N GLN A 29 5.03 15.61 0.82
CA GLN A 29 5.91 16.23 -0.17
C GLN A 29 6.06 17.73 0.06
N LEU A 30 4.96 18.43 0.37
CA LEU A 30 4.99 19.86 0.71
C LEU A 30 5.82 20.13 1.98
N ILE A 31 5.64 19.32 3.03
CA ILE A 31 6.42 19.42 4.26
C ILE A 31 7.90 19.13 3.98
N ALA A 32 8.21 18.12 3.17
CA ALA A 32 9.58 17.80 2.81
C ALA A 32 10.23 18.85 1.89
N TYR A 33 9.44 19.59 1.11
CA TYR A 33 9.94 20.64 0.21
C TYR A 33 10.22 21.95 0.95
N TYR A 34 9.27 22.41 1.79
CA TYR A 34 9.43 23.66 2.53
C TYR A 34 10.16 23.51 3.87
N SER A 35 10.30 22.28 4.36
CA SER A 35 10.91 21.97 5.65
C SER A 35 11.73 20.69 5.55
N THR A 36 12.00 20.02 6.68
CA THR A 36 12.70 18.73 6.69
C THR A 36 11.71 17.57 6.79
N TRP A 37 12.05 16.42 6.19
CA TRP A 37 11.29 15.16 6.29
C TRP A 37 10.92 14.75 7.73
N ARG A 38 11.66 15.21 8.74
CA ARG A 38 11.43 14.94 10.18
C ARG A 38 10.05 15.41 10.65
N TYR A 39 9.53 16.50 10.08
CA TYR A 39 8.22 17.04 10.46
C TYR A 39 7.07 16.10 10.05
N CYS A 40 7.23 15.30 8.99
CA CYS A 40 6.26 14.25 8.66
C CYS A 40 6.11 13.27 9.83
N GLY A 41 7.24 12.81 10.41
CA GLY A 41 7.24 11.93 11.57
C GLY A 41 6.65 12.58 12.82
N LEU A 42 6.92 13.87 13.02
CA LEU A 42 6.37 14.63 14.16
C LEU A 42 4.84 14.80 14.07
N VAL A 43 4.30 15.11 12.89
CA VAL A 43 2.84 15.19 12.68
C VAL A 43 2.16 13.84 12.94
N CYS A 44 2.72 12.74 12.42
CA CYS A 44 2.23 11.39 12.71
C CYS A 44 2.30 11.06 14.20
N GLY A 45 3.41 11.42 14.86
CA GLY A 45 3.62 11.20 16.30
C GLY A 45 2.63 11.98 17.16
N ILE A 46 2.36 13.25 16.83
CA ILE A 46 1.35 14.08 17.53
C ILE A 46 -0.04 13.46 17.36
N TRP A 47 -0.41 13.05 16.14
CA TRP A 47 -1.71 12.43 15.90
C TRP A 47 -1.90 11.12 16.68
N ALA A 48 -0.85 10.27 16.72
CA ALA A 48 -0.85 9.06 17.52
C ALA A 48 -0.92 9.35 19.04
N ALA A 49 -0.24 10.41 19.50
CA ALA A 49 -0.30 10.86 20.89
C ALA A 49 -1.70 11.35 21.26
N ILE A 50 -2.35 12.16 20.40
CA ILE A 50 -3.74 12.59 20.60
C ILE A 50 -4.66 11.37 20.70
N GLY A 51 -4.54 10.40 19.79
CA GLY A 51 -5.33 9.16 19.84
C GLY A 51 -5.09 8.38 21.14
N THR A 52 -3.84 8.30 21.59
CA THR A 52 -3.47 7.63 22.85
C THR A 52 -4.08 8.34 24.06
N LEU A 53 -4.02 9.67 24.11
CA LEU A 53 -4.61 10.46 25.19
C LEU A 53 -6.14 10.34 25.20
N LEU A 54 -6.79 10.40 24.02
CA LEU A 54 -8.23 10.22 23.93
C LEU A 54 -8.68 8.86 24.45
N VAL A 55 -7.96 7.78 24.10
CA VAL A 55 -8.23 6.45 24.65
C VAL A 55 -7.98 6.42 26.16
N ALA A 56 -6.87 6.98 26.64
CA ALA A 56 -6.52 6.96 28.06
C ALA A 56 -7.55 7.68 28.95
N PHE A 57 -8.13 8.79 28.49
CA PHE A 57 -9.04 9.62 29.30
C PHE A 57 -10.54 9.38 29.04
N PHE A 58 -10.93 8.93 27.85
CA PHE A 58 -12.34 8.85 27.45
C PHE A 58 -12.82 7.43 27.11
N TYR A 59 -11.93 6.44 27.00
CA TYR A 59 -12.32 5.06 26.71
C TYR A 59 -12.50 4.26 28.01
N PHE A 60 -13.75 4.11 28.43
CA PHE A 60 -14.14 3.27 29.57
C PHE A 60 -14.75 1.95 29.05
N PRO A 61 -13.97 0.86 28.95
CA PRO A 61 -14.49 -0.39 28.41
C PRO A 61 -15.51 -1.01 29.37
N PRO A 62 -16.70 -1.44 28.90
CA PRO A 62 -17.63 -2.21 29.71
C PRO A 62 -17.04 -3.60 30.06
N PRO A 63 -17.47 -4.22 31.17
CA PRO A 63 -17.01 -5.55 31.56
C PRO A 63 -17.34 -6.57 30.47
N ARG A 64 -16.33 -7.32 30.02
CA ARG A 64 -16.46 -8.34 28.97
C ARG A 64 -17.01 -9.62 29.59
N ILE A 65 -18.02 -10.19 28.97
CA ILE A 65 -18.46 -11.57 29.24
C ILE A 65 -17.43 -12.50 28.60
N ASN A 66 -16.43 -12.93 29.38
CA ASN A 66 -15.51 -13.99 28.97
C ASN A 66 -16.32 -15.23 28.54
N SER A 67 -16.04 -15.77 27.37
CA SER A 67 -16.53 -17.06 26.90
C SER A 67 -15.91 -18.16 27.74
N THR A 68 -16.50 -18.43 28.89
CA THR A 68 -16.22 -19.62 29.70
C THR A 68 -16.68 -20.84 28.90
N GLY A 69 -15.76 -21.59 28.28
CA GLY A 69 -16.07 -22.94 27.79
C GLY A 69 -15.33 -23.50 26.57
N MET A 70 -14.61 -22.70 25.77
CA MET A 70 -13.91 -23.22 24.58
C MET A 70 -12.39 -23.27 24.78
N SER A 71 -11.75 -24.36 24.34
CA SER A 71 -10.30 -24.49 24.39
C SER A 71 -9.64 -23.54 23.38
N ASN A 72 -8.55 -22.87 23.76
CA ASN A 72 -7.76 -22.01 22.86
C ASN A 72 -7.42 -22.70 21.53
N LYS A 73 -7.23 -24.03 21.53
CA LYS A 73 -6.98 -24.83 20.32
C LYS A 73 -8.19 -24.95 19.38
N GLU A 74 -9.40 -25.05 19.93
CA GLU A 74 -10.63 -25.17 19.13
C GLU A 74 -10.97 -23.84 18.46
N ILE A 75 -10.75 -22.74 19.18
CA ILE A 75 -10.95 -21.39 18.65
C ILE A 75 -9.94 -21.10 17.52
N LEU A 76 -8.65 -21.38 17.75
CA LEU A 76 -7.65 -21.23 16.69
C LEU A 76 -7.91 -22.19 15.52
N GLY A 77 -8.50 -23.38 15.75
CA GLY A 77 -8.81 -24.33 14.69
C GLY A 77 -9.91 -23.89 13.72
N GLN A 78 -10.74 -22.91 14.10
CA GLN A 78 -11.83 -22.38 13.24
C GLN A 78 -11.38 -21.26 12.30
N ILE A 79 -10.20 -20.71 12.51
CA ILE A 79 -9.66 -19.63 11.68
C ILE A 79 -8.97 -20.24 10.46
N ASP A 80 -9.34 -19.78 9.27
CA ASP A 80 -8.63 -20.10 8.03
C ASP A 80 -7.30 -19.34 7.99
N TRP A 81 -6.33 -19.84 8.75
CA TRP A 81 -5.01 -19.25 8.88
C TRP A 81 -4.26 -19.26 7.56
N LEU A 82 -4.37 -20.33 6.77
CA LEU A 82 -3.57 -20.47 5.56
C LEU A 82 -4.12 -19.58 4.45
N GLY A 83 -5.44 -19.63 4.17
CA GLY A 83 -6.08 -18.79 3.17
C GLY A 83 -6.05 -17.32 3.57
N GLY A 84 -6.34 -17.01 4.83
CA GLY A 84 -6.29 -15.66 5.38
C GLY A 84 -4.89 -15.07 5.34
N LEU A 85 -3.87 -15.77 5.85
CA LEU A 85 -2.49 -15.28 5.89
C LEU A 85 -1.90 -15.14 4.49
N LEU A 86 -2.09 -16.12 3.61
CA LEU A 86 -1.51 -16.10 2.27
C LEU A 86 -2.18 -15.04 1.39
N SER A 87 -3.50 -14.86 1.52
CA SER A 87 -4.22 -13.77 0.87
C SER A 87 -3.78 -12.41 1.43
N ILE A 88 -3.80 -12.20 2.74
CA ILE A 88 -3.42 -10.92 3.36
C ILE A 88 -1.98 -10.56 3.03
N ALA A 89 -1.04 -11.50 3.13
CA ALA A 89 0.35 -11.27 2.77
C ALA A 89 0.51 -10.95 1.29
N GLY A 90 -0.01 -11.79 0.38
CA GLY A 90 0.03 -11.57 -1.07
C GLY A 90 -0.51 -10.21 -1.51
N MET A 91 -1.57 -9.74 -0.86
CA MET A 91 -2.20 -8.46 -1.17
C MET A 91 -1.45 -7.27 -0.60
N VAL A 92 -0.91 -7.38 0.61
CA VAL A 92 -0.09 -6.28 1.17
C VAL A 92 1.17 -6.10 0.34
N LEU A 93 1.76 -7.21 -0.13
CA LEU A 93 2.84 -7.17 -1.12
C LEU A 93 2.41 -6.39 -2.37
N PHE A 94 1.22 -6.64 -2.92
CA PHE A 94 0.71 -5.94 -4.10
C PHE A 94 0.48 -4.44 -3.87
N VAL A 95 -0.16 -4.06 -2.75
CA VAL A 95 -0.43 -2.66 -2.41
C VAL A 95 0.87 -1.91 -2.16
N ALA A 96 1.81 -2.52 -1.43
CA ALA A 96 3.13 -1.95 -1.19
C ALA A 96 3.86 -1.66 -2.52
N ALA A 97 3.75 -2.57 -3.50
CA ALA A 97 4.32 -2.39 -4.84
C ALA A 97 3.76 -1.16 -5.57
N LEU A 98 2.44 -1.02 -5.59
CA LEU A 98 1.76 0.09 -6.27
C LEU A 98 2.02 1.42 -5.57
N GLN A 99 2.04 1.42 -4.24
CA GLN A 99 2.40 2.59 -3.44
C GLN A 99 3.84 3.02 -3.77
N TRP A 100 4.76 2.07 -3.94
CA TRP A 100 6.14 2.31 -4.33
C TRP A 100 6.31 2.82 -5.76
N GLY A 101 5.56 2.27 -6.72
CA GLY A 101 5.51 2.81 -8.08
C GLY A 101 5.05 4.27 -8.11
N GLY A 102 4.10 4.63 -7.24
CA GLY A 102 3.67 6.01 -7.03
C GLY A 102 4.73 6.89 -6.36
N TYR A 103 5.44 6.36 -5.36
CA TYR A 103 6.52 7.10 -4.69
C TYR A 103 7.70 7.39 -5.60
N MET A 104 8.11 6.45 -6.46
CA MET A 104 9.24 6.69 -7.36
C MET A 104 8.84 7.38 -8.68
N ALA A 105 7.56 7.75 -8.84
CA ALA A 105 7.08 8.48 -10.01
C ALA A 105 7.76 9.85 -10.19
N PHE A 106 8.37 10.43 -9.14
CA PHE A 106 9.19 11.65 -9.29
C PHE A 106 10.40 11.43 -10.21
N ASN A 107 10.95 10.21 -10.27
CA ASN A 107 12.06 9.87 -11.16
C ASN A 107 11.68 9.79 -12.64
N VAL A 108 10.38 9.68 -12.95
CA VAL A 108 9.87 9.62 -14.33
C VAL A 108 9.25 10.94 -14.75
N TYR A 109 8.52 11.61 -13.86
CA TYR A 109 7.71 12.78 -14.18
C TYR A 109 8.22 14.10 -13.60
N GLY A 110 9.40 14.09 -12.98
CA GLY A 110 10.07 15.25 -12.40
C GLY A 110 9.78 15.48 -10.91
N HIS A 111 10.63 16.27 -10.28
CA HIS A 111 10.65 16.54 -8.84
C HIS A 111 9.64 17.58 -8.35
N ASP A 112 8.61 17.92 -9.13
CA ASP A 112 7.59 18.88 -8.69
C ASP A 112 6.74 18.29 -7.54
N PRO A 113 6.80 18.83 -6.32
CA PRO A 113 6.14 18.25 -5.14
C PRO A 113 4.62 18.22 -5.27
N ILE A 114 4.02 19.21 -5.94
CA ILE A 114 2.57 19.29 -6.16
C ILE A 114 2.15 18.23 -7.19
N GLY A 115 2.86 18.12 -8.30
CA GLY A 115 2.62 17.11 -9.33
C GLY A 115 2.76 15.69 -8.79
N VAL A 116 3.74 15.42 -7.92
CA VAL A 116 3.89 14.12 -7.26
C VAL A 116 2.71 13.82 -6.34
N GLY A 117 2.30 14.78 -5.51
CA GLY A 117 1.15 14.64 -4.63
C GLY A 117 -0.16 14.39 -5.40
N LEU A 118 -0.39 15.13 -6.49
CA LEU A 118 -1.58 14.99 -7.34
C LEU A 118 -1.63 13.64 -8.05
N ARG A 119 -0.48 13.09 -8.47
CA ARG A 119 -0.39 11.77 -9.09
C ARG A 119 -0.59 10.63 -8.08
N GLY A 120 -0.28 10.85 -6.80
CA GLY A 120 -0.53 9.89 -5.72
C GLY A 120 -1.98 9.83 -5.24
N LEU A 121 -2.77 10.90 -5.44
CA LEU A 121 -4.17 10.99 -5.00
C LEU A 121 -5.09 9.88 -5.54
N PRO A 122 -5.07 9.53 -6.83
CA PRO A 122 -5.91 8.46 -7.37
C PRO A 122 -5.71 7.13 -6.65
N VAL A 123 -4.49 6.82 -6.19
CA VAL A 123 -4.19 5.58 -5.46
C VAL A 123 -4.91 5.58 -4.12
N ALA A 124 -4.82 6.67 -3.35
CA ALA A 124 -5.48 6.78 -2.04
C ALA A 124 -7.01 6.71 -2.16
N PHE A 125 -7.59 7.38 -3.15
CA PHE A 125 -9.03 7.31 -3.40
C PHE A 125 -9.47 5.93 -3.91
N ALA A 126 -8.70 5.27 -4.78
CA ALA A 126 -9.00 3.91 -5.23
C ALA A 126 -8.99 2.89 -4.09
N ILE A 127 -8.11 3.09 -3.09
CA ILE A 127 -8.11 2.27 -1.87
C ILE A 127 -9.40 2.52 -1.07
N MET A 128 -9.72 3.78 -0.79
CA MET A 128 -10.89 4.12 0.01
C MET A 128 -12.20 3.68 -0.65
N PHE A 129 -12.43 4.04 -1.92
CA PHE A 129 -13.64 3.67 -2.65
C PHE A 129 -13.75 2.17 -2.85
N GLY A 130 -12.64 1.50 -3.19
CA GLY A 130 -12.61 0.04 -3.28
C GLY A 130 -13.05 -0.63 -1.99
N ALA A 131 -12.50 -0.19 -0.85
CA ALA A 131 -12.88 -0.69 0.46
C ALA A 131 -14.37 -0.46 0.75
N CYS A 132 -14.87 0.76 0.56
CA CYS A 132 -16.28 1.08 0.82
C CYS A 132 -17.23 0.25 -0.06
N ILE A 133 -16.96 0.12 -1.36
CA ILE A 133 -17.79 -0.64 -2.28
C ILE A 133 -17.88 -2.10 -1.84
N VAL A 134 -16.75 -2.73 -1.51
CA VAL A 134 -16.75 -4.15 -1.15
C VAL A 134 -17.41 -4.38 0.21
N LEU A 135 -17.29 -3.46 1.17
CA LEU A 135 -17.99 -3.56 2.45
C LEU A 135 -19.50 -3.37 2.34
N ILE A 136 -19.94 -2.46 1.47
CA ILE A 136 -21.37 -2.29 1.16
C ILE A 136 -21.89 -3.56 0.48
N LEU A 137 -21.16 -4.09 -0.50
CA LEU A 137 -21.51 -5.35 -1.17
C LEU A 137 -21.53 -6.53 -0.20
N LEU A 138 -20.64 -6.59 0.79
CA LEU A 138 -20.65 -7.60 1.84
C LEU A 138 -21.98 -7.57 2.62
N SER A 139 -22.43 -6.38 3.01
CA SER A 139 -23.71 -6.22 3.72
C SER A 139 -24.93 -6.55 2.85
N ILE A 140 -24.86 -6.33 1.54
CA ILE A 140 -25.96 -6.67 0.61
C ILE A 140 -25.98 -8.16 0.26
N THR A 141 -24.82 -8.77 0.04
CA THR A 141 -24.68 -10.13 -0.52
C THR A 141 -24.80 -11.26 0.51
N ARG A 142 -25.02 -10.94 1.79
CA ARG A 142 -25.29 -11.91 2.88
C ARG A 142 -24.42 -13.16 2.78
N GLY A 143 -23.11 -13.02 2.96
CA GLY A 143 -22.23 -14.18 3.15
C GLY A 143 -21.58 -14.79 1.90
N LYS A 144 -21.86 -14.33 0.67
CA LYS A 144 -21.15 -14.79 -0.56
C LYS A 144 -19.71 -14.29 -0.69
N ILE A 145 -18.91 -14.54 0.34
CA ILE A 145 -17.57 -13.99 0.53
C ILE A 145 -16.59 -14.54 -0.48
N ARG A 146 -16.70 -15.81 -0.87
CA ARG A 146 -15.87 -16.37 -1.94
C ARG A 146 -15.94 -15.52 -3.21
N ILE A 147 -17.15 -15.21 -3.68
CA ILE A 147 -17.36 -14.43 -4.92
C ILE A 147 -16.85 -13.00 -4.74
N LEU A 148 -17.12 -12.41 -3.58
CA LEU A 148 -16.72 -11.04 -3.27
C LEU A 148 -15.20 -10.90 -3.18
N MET A 149 -14.52 -11.85 -2.55
CA MET A 149 -13.06 -11.90 -2.40
C MET A 149 -12.38 -12.24 -3.72
N LEU A 150 -12.91 -13.20 -4.50
CA LEU A 150 -12.41 -13.50 -5.84
C LEU A 150 -12.56 -12.29 -6.77
N GLY A 151 -13.74 -11.66 -6.80
CA GLY A 151 -14.00 -10.47 -7.61
C GLY A 151 -13.06 -9.32 -7.26
N SER A 152 -12.91 -9.03 -5.96
CA SER A 152 -12.02 -7.95 -5.52
C SER A 152 -10.53 -8.26 -5.79
N THR A 153 -10.09 -9.52 -5.69
CA THR A 153 -8.71 -9.93 -6.04
C THR A 153 -8.42 -9.86 -7.54
N ILE A 154 -9.39 -10.21 -8.38
CA ILE A 154 -9.29 -10.07 -9.84
C ILE A 154 -9.22 -8.59 -10.23
N THR A 155 -10.12 -7.77 -9.70
CA THR A 155 -10.18 -6.32 -10.00
C THR A 155 -8.89 -5.63 -9.56
N MET A 156 -8.35 -6.01 -8.40
CA MET A 156 -7.06 -5.53 -7.90
C MET A 156 -5.89 -5.94 -8.81
N THR A 157 -5.82 -7.19 -9.24
CA THR A 157 -4.77 -7.68 -10.15
C THR A 157 -4.82 -6.98 -11.50
N ALA A 158 -6.03 -6.60 -11.96
CA ALA A 158 -6.25 -5.76 -13.14
C ALA A 158 -5.88 -4.27 -12.94
N GLY A 159 -5.44 -3.87 -11.74
CA GLY A 159 -5.04 -2.50 -11.41
C GLY A 159 -6.20 -1.55 -11.06
N LEU A 160 -7.43 -2.06 -10.95
CA LEU A 160 -8.63 -1.28 -10.68
C LEU A 160 -9.14 -1.61 -9.26
N GLY A 161 -8.84 -0.78 -8.26
CA GLY A 161 -9.42 -0.91 -6.92
C GLY A 161 -8.59 -1.67 -5.89
N ILE A 162 -7.51 -1.02 -5.44
CA ILE A 162 -6.47 -1.55 -4.54
C ILE A 162 -6.99 -1.86 -3.13
N GLY A 163 -8.04 -1.17 -2.65
CA GLY A 163 -8.52 -1.30 -1.26
C GLY A 163 -9.67 -2.28 -1.07
N GLY A 164 -10.17 -2.88 -2.15
CA GLY A 164 -11.35 -3.74 -2.13
C GLY A 164 -11.23 -5.00 -1.29
N ILE A 165 -10.02 -5.45 -0.92
CA ILE A 165 -9.84 -6.73 -0.22
C ILE A 165 -9.25 -6.56 1.19
N LEU A 166 -8.40 -5.54 1.38
CA LEU A 166 -7.71 -5.30 2.66
C LEU A 166 -8.69 -5.14 3.83
N VAL A 167 -9.73 -4.33 3.65
CA VAL A 167 -10.66 -4.01 4.73
C VAL A 167 -11.69 -5.14 4.98
N PRO A 168 -12.30 -5.74 3.94
CA PRO A 168 -13.17 -6.88 4.12
C PRO A 168 -12.49 -8.07 4.78
N ALA A 169 -11.23 -8.38 4.43
CA ALA A 169 -10.49 -9.48 5.05
C ALA A 169 -10.37 -9.29 6.58
N SER A 170 -10.02 -8.09 7.04
CA SER A 170 -10.01 -7.80 8.50
C SER A 170 -11.40 -7.94 9.12
N ILE A 171 -12.44 -7.45 8.47
CA ILE A 171 -13.79 -7.51 9.03
C ILE A 171 -14.30 -8.95 9.11
N ILE A 172 -14.02 -9.76 8.08
CA ILE A 172 -14.33 -11.18 8.08
C ILE A 172 -13.64 -11.87 9.27
N THR A 173 -12.35 -11.62 9.50
CA THR A 173 -11.66 -12.19 10.68
C THR A 173 -12.32 -11.77 11.99
N THR A 174 -12.78 -10.51 12.12
CA THR A 174 -13.50 -10.05 13.32
C THR A 174 -14.94 -10.55 13.42
N ILE A 175 -15.54 -11.07 12.34
CA ILE A 175 -16.88 -11.67 12.35
C ILE A 175 -16.79 -13.16 12.76
N VAL A 176 -15.78 -13.87 12.28
CA VAL A 176 -15.62 -15.31 12.54
C VAL A 176 -15.05 -15.58 13.93
N CYS A 177 -14.26 -14.66 14.48
CA CYS A 177 -13.61 -14.88 15.77
C CYS A 177 -14.55 -14.61 16.95
N PRO A 178 -14.41 -15.36 18.05
CA PRO A 178 -15.18 -15.12 19.25
C PRO A 178 -14.86 -13.74 19.84
N ASP A 179 -15.86 -13.13 20.47
CA ASP A 179 -15.83 -11.72 20.90
C ASP A 179 -14.65 -11.38 21.82
N ASP A 180 -14.19 -12.35 22.62
CA ASP A 180 -13.05 -12.17 23.54
C ASP A 180 -11.70 -12.02 22.84
N LEU A 181 -11.57 -12.57 21.63
CA LEU A 181 -10.32 -12.64 20.88
C LEU A 181 -10.28 -11.67 19.69
N ILE A 182 -11.32 -10.87 19.47
CA ILE A 182 -11.37 -9.86 18.40
C ILE A 182 -10.14 -8.95 18.44
N ALA A 183 -9.73 -8.50 19.63
CA ALA A 183 -8.55 -7.64 19.78
C ALA A 183 -7.25 -8.32 19.31
N THR A 184 -7.04 -9.56 19.75
CA THR A 184 -5.84 -10.36 19.41
C THR A 184 -5.79 -10.69 17.92
N VAL A 185 -6.93 -11.10 17.34
CA VAL A 185 -7.03 -11.43 15.92
C VAL A 185 -6.86 -10.19 15.04
N SER A 186 -7.42 -9.06 15.45
CA SER A 186 -7.23 -7.78 14.75
C SER A 186 -5.77 -7.35 14.78
N ALA A 187 -5.11 -7.47 15.93
CA ALA A 187 -3.68 -7.16 16.08
C ALA A 187 -2.81 -8.09 15.23
N LEU A 188 -3.09 -9.39 15.22
CA LEU A 188 -2.36 -10.37 14.42
C LEU A 188 -2.55 -10.13 12.92
N THR A 189 -3.77 -9.82 12.50
CA THR A 189 -4.08 -9.44 11.12
C THR A 189 -3.29 -8.21 10.69
N LEU A 190 -3.15 -7.21 11.57
CA LEU A 190 -2.33 -6.03 11.31
C LEU A 190 -0.83 -6.35 11.26
N ALA A 191 -0.34 -7.20 12.16
CA ALA A 191 1.06 -7.60 12.21
C ALA A 191 1.49 -8.34 10.93
N VAL A 192 0.67 -9.29 10.46
CA VAL A 192 0.90 -10.00 9.19
C VAL A 192 1.00 -9.01 8.02
N ARG A 193 0.22 -7.93 8.03
CA ARG A 193 0.32 -6.88 7.01
C ARG A 193 1.67 -6.18 7.06
N VAL A 194 2.13 -5.75 8.23
CA VAL A 194 3.43 -5.05 8.35
C VAL A 194 4.58 -5.93 7.89
N VAL A 195 4.57 -7.23 8.24
CA VAL A 195 5.58 -8.20 7.81
C VAL A 195 5.50 -8.46 6.31
N GLY A 196 4.30 -8.66 5.76
CA GLY A 196 4.11 -8.81 4.31
C GLY A 196 4.64 -7.59 3.56
N GLY A 197 4.31 -6.37 4.03
CA GLY A 197 4.75 -5.12 3.41
C GLY A 197 6.26 -4.97 3.35
N SER A 198 6.99 -5.35 4.41
CA SER A 198 8.45 -5.25 4.45
C SER A 198 9.14 -6.28 3.55
N ILE A 199 8.61 -7.50 3.45
CA ILE A 199 9.12 -8.53 2.53
C ILE A 199 8.92 -8.08 1.08
N GLY A 200 7.75 -7.56 0.74
CA GLY A 200 7.45 -7.09 -0.60
C GLY A 200 8.32 -5.95 -0.99
N TYR A 201 8.44 -4.96 -0.11
CA TYR A 201 9.37 -3.85 -0.27
C TYR A 201 10.75 -4.35 -0.69
N ALA A 202 11.33 -5.31 0.04
CA ALA A 202 12.65 -5.83 -0.27
C ALA A 202 12.70 -6.52 -1.64
N ILE A 203 11.68 -7.30 -2.00
CA ILE A 203 11.60 -7.98 -3.31
C ILE A 203 11.50 -6.95 -4.44
N TYR A 204 10.54 -6.03 -4.37
CA TYR A 204 10.33 -5.02 -5.42
C TYR A 204 11.53 -4.10 -5.57
N PHE A 205 12.10 -3.64 -4.46
CA PHE A 205 13.30 -2.80 -4.49
C PHE A 205 14.48 -3.53 -5.14
N ASN A 206 14.75 -4.78 -4.75
CA ASN A 206 15.86 -5.53 -5.33
C ASN A 206 15.62 -5.87 -6.81
N VAL A 207 14.41 -6.25 -7.21
CA VAL A 207 14.08 -6.51 -8.63
C VAL A 207 14.23 -5.24 -9.45
N PHE A 208 13.71 -4.13 -8.95
CA PHE A 208 13.82 -2.83 -9.59
C PHE A 208 15.28 -2.40 -9.74
N PHE A 209 16.06 -2.44 -8.66
CA PHE A 209 17.45 -2.01 -8.65
C PHE A 209 18.30 -2.84 -9.63
N ASN A 210 18.14 -4.17 -9.65
CA ASN A 210 18.84 -5.05 -10.58
C ASN A 210 18.48 -4.81 -12.05
N LYS A 211 17.30 -4.24 -12.33
CA LYS A 211 16.86 -3.93 -13.71
C LYS A 211 17.17 -2.50 -14.13
N VAL A 212 17.04 -1.53 -13.22
CA VAL A 212 17.25 -0.12 -13.54
C VAL A 212 18.73 0.17 -13.78
N VAL A 213 19.66 -0.40 -13.00
CA VAL A 213 21.11 -0.13 -13.14
C VAL A 213 21.62 -0.41 -14.56
N PRO A 214 21.40 -1.59 -15.18
CA PRO A 214 21.88 -1.85 -16.54
C PRO A 214 21.16 -1.02 -17.60
N ILE A 215 19.83 -0.84 -17.50
CA ILE A 215 19.03 -0.08 -18.47
C ILE A 215 19.42 1.40 -18.45
N LEU A 216 19.64 1.95 -17.25
CA LEU A 216 20.08 3.32 -17.04
C LEU A 216 21.49 3.51 -17.57
N GLY A 217 22.39 2.56 -17.31
CA GLY A 217 23.73 2.55 -17.89
C GLY A 217 23.70 2.61 -19.41
N GLU A 218 22.90 1.76 -20.07
CA GLU A 218 22.77 1.73 -21.53
C GLU A 218 22.20 3.03 -22.10
N LYS A 219 21.04 3.49 -21.61
CA LYS A 219 20.36 4.66 -22.18
C LYS A 219 21.10 5.97 -21.91
N VAL A 220 21.58 6.17 -20.69
CA VAL A 220 22.30 7.40 -20.32
C VAL A 220 23.65 7.47 -21.03
N SER A 221 24.41 6.37 -21.06
CA SER A 221 25.70 6.36 -21.79
C SER A 221 25.52 6.61 -23.28
N THR A 222 24.51 6.01 -23.91
CA THR A 222 24.20 6.24 -25.32
C THR A 222 23.90 7.70 -25.61
N THR A 223 23.09 8.37 -24.78
CA THR A 223 22.77 9.79 -24.94
C THR A 223 23.99 10.69 -24.69
N MET A 224 24.86 10.35 -23.73
CA MET A 224 26.08 11.11 -23.47
C MET A 224 27.09 11.00 -24.60
N ILE A 225 27.31 9.80 -25.14
CA ILE A 225 28.19 9.56 -26.28
C ILE A 225 27.65 10.30 -27.52
N GLN A 226 26.34 10.26 -27.77
CA GLN A 226 25.72 11.04 -28.86
C GLN A 226 25.88 12.55 -28.70
N ALA A 227 25.98 13.04 -27.46
CA ALA A 227 26.28 14.45 -27.17
C ALA A 227 27.78 14.79 -27.24
N GLY A 228 28.64 13.81 -27.56
CA GLY A 228 30.10 13.95 -27.59
C GLY A 228 30.71 14.09 -26.21
N LEU A 229 30.18 13.35 -25.23
CA LEU A 229 30.69 13.18 -23.87
C LEU A 229 31.13 11.72 -23.69
N ASP A 230 32.36 11.42 -24.11
CA ASP A 230 32.86 10.04 -24.17
C ASP A 230 33.70 9.64 -22.95
N ASN A 231 33.88 10.56 -22.00
CA ASN A 231 34.69 10.32 -20.80
C ASN A 231 33.97 9.33 -19.85
N PRO A 232 34.54 8.14 -19.58
CA PRO A 232 33.91 7.14 -18.73
C PRO A 232 33.65 7.62 -17.30
N ALA A 233 34.48 8.54 -16.79
CA ALA A 233 34.32 9.10 -15.44
C ALA A 233 33.07 9.98 -15.32
N ASP A 234 32.81 10.81 -16.32
CA ASP A 234 31.64 11.69 -16.36
C ASP A 234 30.35 10.88 -16.57
N ILE A 235 30.40 9.87 -17.44
CA ILE A 235 29.28 8.95 -17.65
C ILE A 235 28.94 8.21 -16.35
N GLY A 236 29.94 7.69 -15.64
CA GLY A 236 29.75 7.04 -14.34
C GLY A 236 29.15 7.98 -13.28
N ALA A 237 29.59 9.24 -13.24
CA ALA A 237 29.05 10.24 -12.32
C ALA A 237 27.57 10.57 -12.62
N VAL A 238 27.21 10.77 -13.89
CA VAL A 238 25.83 11.03 -14.31
C VAL A 238 24.94 9.84 -14.02
N ILE A 239 25.38 8.61 -14.31
CA ILE A 239 24.63 7.38 -14.00
C ILE A 239 24.36 7.28 -12.50
N LYS A 240 25.38 7.54 -11.67
CA LYS A 240 25.24 7.51 -10.21
C LYS A 240 24.25 8.56 -9.72
N LEU A 241 24.37 9.81 -10.16
CA LEU A 241 23.46 10.90 -9.78
C LEU A 241 22.02 10.65 -10.24
N THR A 242 21.85 10.05 -11.43
CA THR A 242 20.53 9.66 -11.95
C THR A 242 19.93 8.51 -11.13
N GLY A 243 20.75 7.57 -10.66
CA GLY A 243 20.34 6.51 -9.73
C GLY A 243 19.97 7.04 -8.33
N GLU A 244 20.69 8.04 -7.85
CA GLU A 244 20.43 8.72 -6.57
C GLU A 244 19.29 9.75 -6.68
N SER A 245 18.72 9.92 -7.86
CA SER A 245 17.63 10.88 -8.13
C SER A 245 18.02 12.34 -7.87
N LEU A 246 19.31 12.67 -8.02
CA LEU A 246 19.88 14.00 -7.83
C LEU A 246 20.02 14.73 -9.17
N ILE A 247 18.89 14.98 -9.82
CA ILE A 247 18.86 15.52 -11.18
C ILE A 247 19.51 16.91 -11.28
N GLU A 248 19.37 17.74 -10.24
CA GLU A 248 19.97 19.09 -10.19
C GLU A 248 21.50 19.06 -10.15
N GLU A 249 22.10 18.04 -9.55
CA GLU A 249 23.55 17.88 -9.45
C GLU A 249 24.16 17.49 -10.81
N ILE A 250 23.40 16.83 -11.69
CA ILE A 250 23.84 16.48 -13.05
C ILE A 250 24.22 17.75 -13.84
N GLY A 251 23.46 18.83 -13.66
CA GLY A 251 23.73 20.12 -14.30
C GLY A 251 24.95 20.85 -13.76
N ARG A 252 25.51 20.42 -12.62
CA ARG A 252 26.74 20.99 -12.04
C ARG A 252 28.02 20.34 -12.55
N ILE A 253 27.91 19.20 -13.24
CA ILE A 253 29.06 18.55 -13.87
C ILE A 253 29.59 19.48 -14.98
N PRO A 254 30.87 19.91 -14.93
CA PRO A 254 31.42 20.85 -15.90
C PRO A 254 31.22 20.40 -17.35
N ALA A 255 31.48 19.12 -17.64
CA ALA A 255 31.34 18.53 -18.96
C ALA A 255 29.89 18.60 -19.52
N VAL A 256 28.88 18.44 -18.65
CA VAL A 256 27.47 18.53 -19.04
C VAL A 256 27.03 19.99 -19.18
N ARG A 257 27.50 20.85 -18.27
CA ARG A 257 27.19 22.29 -18.27
C ARG A 257 27.71 23.00 -19.53
N GLU A 258 28.91 22.64 -20.00
CA GLU A 258 29.53 23.22 -21.19
C GLU A 258 28.74 22.93 -22.48
N LYS A 259 28.07 21.77 -22.56
CA LYS A 259 27.24 21.37 -23.71
C LYS A 259 25.87 22.05 -23.75
N GLY A 260 25.49 22.75 -22.68
CA GLY A 260 24.27 23.54 -22.61
C GLY A 260 23.01 22.78 -22.15
N PRO A 261 21.89 23.49 -21.97
CA PRO A 261 20.69 22.97 -21.30
C PRO A 261 19.97 21.86 -22.10
N VAL A 262 20.14 21.82 -23.42
CA VAL A 262 19.51 20.81 -24.29
C VAL A 262 20.10 19.42 -24.03
N VAL A 263 21.42 19.33 -23.85
CA VAL A 263 22.08 18.05 -23.56
C VAL A 263 21.69 17.56 -22.16
N LEU A 264 21.61 18.46 -21.19
CA LEU A 264 21.10 18.13 -19.85
C LEU A 264 19.67 17.58 -19.90
N GLN A 265 18.76 18.21 -20.66
CA GLN A 265 17.39 17.72 -20.81
C GLN A 265 17.33 16.35 -21.48
N ASN A 266 18.15 16.10 -22.50
CA ASN A 266 18.20 14.79 -23.16
C ASN A 266 18.70 13.69 -22.22
N ILE A 267 19.71 13.99 -21.39
CA ILE A 267 20.20 13.06 -20.35
C ILE A 267 19.11 12.76 -19.32
N ILE A 268 18.40 13.78 -18.85
CA ILE A 268 17.28 13.64 -17.92
C ILE A 268 16.18 12.76 -18.53
N LEU A 269 15.81 13.03 -19.78
CA LEU A 269 14.80 12.26 -20.49
C LEU A 269 15.23 10.79 -20.67
N ALA A 270 16.50 10.54 -20.99
CA ALA A 270 17.04 9.18 -21.08
C ALA A 270 16.94 8.45 -19.74
N GLY A 271 17.22 9.14 -18.63
CA GLY A 271 16.97 8.65 -17.28
C GLY A 271 15.50 8.31 -17.04
N GLN A 272 14.58 9.23 -17.32
CA GLN A 272 13.13 9.01 -17.16
C GLN A 272 12.62 7.80 -17.95
N ILE A 273 13.10 7.63 -19.19
CA ILE A 273 12.77 6.47 -20.04
C ILE A 273 13.35 5.19 -19.43
N ALA A 274 14.58 5.21 -18.90
CA ALA A 274 15.18 4.06 -18.23
C ALA A 274 14.37 3.62 -17.00
N TYR A 275 13.94 4.59 -16.18
CA TYR A 275 13.06 4.36 -15.05
C TYR A 275 11.72 3.76 -15.50
N SER A 276 11.05 4.35 -16.50
CA SER A 276 9.81 3.84 -17.11
C SER A 276 9.95 2.37 -17.56
N ASP A 277 11.04 2.05 -18.25
CA ASP A 277 11.33 0.69 -18.71
C ASP A 277 11.58 -0.29 -17.56
N ALA A 278 12.11 0.15 -16.43
CA ALA A 278 12.32 -0.70 -15.27
C ALA A 278 11.01 -0.98 -14.49
N TYR A 279 10.04 -0.06 -14.49
CA TYR A 279 8.76 -0.24 -13.76
C TYR A 279 7.92 -1.41 -14.25
N LYS A 280 8.00 -1.77 -15.54
CA LYS A 280 7.25 -2.92 -16.06
C LYS A 280 7.57 -4.22 -15.32
N TYR A 281 8.81 -4.38 -14.85
CA TYR A 281 9.22 -5.54 -14.07
C TYR A 281 8.57 -5.58 -12.68
N ILE A 282 8.38 -4.42 -12.04
CA ILE A 282 7.63 -4.33 -10.78
C ILE A 282 6.20 -4.83 -11.02
N TYR A 283 5.56 -4.39 -12.11
CA TYR A 283 4.20 -4.81 -12.43
C TYR A 283 4.09 -6.32 -12.68
N PHE A 284 5.07 -6.94 -13.37
CA PHE A 284 5.09 -8.40 -13.55
C PHE A 284 5.23 -9.17 -12.24
N VAL A 285 6.05 -8.69 -11.31
CA VAL A 285 6.15 -9.29 -9.96
C VAL A 285 4.82 -9.16 -9.22
N SER A 286 4.15 -8.01 -9.33
CA SER A 286 2.84 -7.79 -8.74
C SER A 286 1.77 -8.76 -9.28
N ILE A 287 1.79 -9.06 -10.59
CA ILE A 287 0.87 -10.05 -11.18
C ILE A 287 1.09 -11.43 -10.55
N ALA A 288 2.35 -11.85 -10.35
CA ALA A 288 2.64 -13.16 -9.74
C ALA A 288 2.04 -13.28 -8.33
N PHE A 289 2.20 -12.25 -7.49
CA PHE A 289 1.57 -12.21 -6.16
C PHE A 289 0.03 -12.11 -6.22
N GLY A 290 -0.50 -11.40 -7.22
CA GLY A 290 -1.94 -11.34 -7.49
C GLY A 290 -2.52 -12.72 -7.80
N VAL A 291 -1.87 -13.50 -8.68
CA VAL A 291 -2.29 -14.88 -9.02
C VAL A 291 -2.30 -15.79 -7.79
N ILE A 292 -1.26 -15.74 -6.96
CA ILE A 292 -1.20 -16.51 -5.70
C ILE A 292 -2.37 -16.13 -4.78
N SER A 293 -2.68 -14.83 -4.70
CA SER A 293 -3.80 -14.32 -3.89
C SER A 293 -5.16 -14.80 -4.43
N ILE A 294 -5.34 -14.86 -5.76
CA ILE A 294 -6.57 -15.38 -6.39
C ILE A 294 -6.75 -16.85 -6.06
N VAL A 295 -5.68 -17.65 -6.19
CA VAL A 295 -5.70 -19.07 -5.86
C VAL A 295 -6.05 -19.27 -4.38
N ALA A 296 -5.41 -18.51 -3.47
CA ALA A 296 -5.71 -18.55 -2.05
C ALA A 296 -7.17 -18.17 -1.74
N ALA A 297 -7.71 -17.14 -2.41
CA ALA A 297 -9.10 -16.72 -2.25
C ALA A 297 -10.10 -17.81 -2.69
N GLY A 298 -9.72 -18.68 -3.63
CA GLY A 298 -10.53 -19.81 -4.06
C GLY A 298 -10.75 -20.88 -2.97
N PHE A 299 -9.84 -20.97 -1.98
CA PHE A 299 -9.93 -21.93 -0.88
C PHE A 299 -10.69 -21.40 0.35
N LEU A 300 -11.06 -20.11 0.38
CA LEU A 300 -11.75 -19.49 1.53
C LEU A 300 -13.06 -20.22 1.85
N GLY A 301 -13.35 -20.51 3.11
CA GLY A 301 -14.63 -21.11 3.55
C GLY A 301 -15.84 -20.18 3.37
N ASP A 302 -17.05 -20.74 3.41
CA ASP A 302 -18.28 -19.95 3.52
C ASP A 302 -18.53 -19.59 4.99
N ILE A 303 -18.88 -18.33 5.27
CA ILE A 303 -19.12 -17.84 6.63
C ILE A 303 -20.57 -17.37 6.85
N ASP A 304 -21.49 -17.69 5.94
CA ASP A 304 -22.90 -17.27 6.02
C ASP A 304 -23.54 -17.61 7.38
N LYS A 305 -23.08 -18.71 8.00
CA LYS A 305 -23.49 -19.17 9.34
C LYS A 305 -23.15 -18.21 10.49
N PHE A 306 -22.19 -17.30 10.29
CA PHE A 306 -21.73 -16.32 11.28
C PHE A 306 -22.29 -14.89 11.04
N MET A 307 -23.08 -14.70 9.98
CA MET A 307 -23.71 -13.41 9.63
C MET A 307 -25.14 -13.29 10.18
N ASP A 308 -25.29 -13.32 11.50
CA ASP A 308 -26.57 -13.16 12.18
C ASP A 308 -26.86 -11.68 12.58
N ASP A 309 -27.90 -11.43 13.37
CA ASP A 309 -28.21 -10.11 13.96
C ASP A 309 -27.64 -9.97 15.39
N HIS A 310 -26.67 -10.82 15.78
CA HIS A 310 -26.08 -10.79 17.12
C HIS A 310 -25.35 -9.47 17.42
N VAL A 311 -25.49 -9.01 18.67
CA VAL A 311 -24.88 -7.77 19.16
C VAL A 311 -24.01 -8.11 20.37
N ALA A 312 -22.69 -8.01 20.21
CA ALA A 312 -21.70 -8.41 21.23
C ALA A 312 -21.80 -7.63 22.55
N VAL A 313 -22.34 -6.41 22.54
CA VAL A 313 -22.59 -5.61 23.76
C VAL A 313 -23.84 -4.75 23.58
N VAL A 314 -24.84 -4.99 24.44
CA VAL A 314 -26.01 -4.13 24.64
C VAL A 314 -25.65 -3.13 25.73
N ILE A 315 -25.57 -1.85 25.37
CA ILE A 315 -25.40 -0.77 26.33
C ILE A 315 -26.81 -0.37 26.77
N HIS A 316 -27.16 -0.64 28.03
CA HIS A 316 -28.38 -0.16 28.67
C HIS A 316 -28.16 1.24 29.23
#